data_AF-A0A011WSX0-F1
#
_entry.id   AF-A0A011WSX0-F1
#
_cell.length_a   1.000
_cell.length_b   1.000
_cell.length_c   1.000
_cell.angle_alpha   90.00
_cell.angle_beta   90.00
_cell.angle_gamma   90.00
#
_symmetry.space_group_name_H-M   'P 1'
#
loop_
_entity.id
_entity.type
_entity.pdbx_description
1 polymer ?
#
loop_
_entity_poly.entity_id
_entity_poly.type
_entity_poly.pdbx_seq_one_letter_code
_entity_poly.pdbx_strand_id
1 'polypeptide(L)'
;MKYRVNDTLTLCKGRTVFIEKDLTASGKKFDTSDVDLVIRNAVVIGADSVYIADIAITDGRISAIGGADDKVCRQIDAEGLVLTAGRVRTVNGGLDPYMLEELLFSGVSTLTFDSQPGDNDIKMMLEHPLNYCVFFDGKQHDTDVLLHHVGDVAVGRIADLFLWKCERFNIAPEKIIKYGRCIYDRSLTDRKDVIYALSYDTSHRPARSASVFFTSHNDLNGYFGGLYKTEHTMIELDTNK
;
A
#
# COMPACT_ATOMS: atom_id res chain seq x y z
N MET A 1 3.32 -8.64 23.27
CA MET A 1 3.40 -9.33 21.97
C MET A 1 2.72 -10.70 21.99
N LYS A 2 1.58 -10.79 21.29
CA LYS A 2 0.69 -11.96 21.15
C LYS A 2 1.26 -13.09 20.28
N TYR A 3 2.07 -12.76 19.27
CA TYR A 3 2.66 -13.72 18.32
C TYR A 3 4.18 -13.75 18.46
N ARG A 4 4.80 -14.91 18.19
CA ARG A 4 6.22 -15.20 18.43
C ARG A 4 6.82 -16.08 17.33
N VAL A 5 8.15 -16.13 17.25
CA VAL A 5 8.87 -17.06 16.38
C VAL A 5 8.48 -18.51 16.71
N ASN A 6 8.28 -19.31 15.67
CA ASN A 6 7.74 -20.68 15.66
C ASN A 6 6.22 -20.81 15.90
N ASP A 7 5.48 -19.72 16.10
CA ASP A 7 4.02 -19.80 16.07
C ASP A 7 3.51 -20.16 14.67
N THR A 8 2.51 -21.03 14.61
CA THR A 8 1.72 -21.26 13.39
C THR A 8 0.41 -20.49 13.48
N LEU A 9 0.18 -19.59 12.52
CA LEU A 9 -1.06 -18.81 12.45
C LEU A 9 -2.02 -19.43 11.43
N THR A 10 -3.27 -19.65 11.84
CA THR A 10 -4.35 -20.05 10.92
C THR A 10 -5.07 -18.81 10.42
N LEU A 11 -4.89 -18.51 9.13
CA LEU A 11 -5.54 -17.42 8.43
C LEU A 11 -6.96 -17.83 7.96
N CYS A 12 -7.72 -16.85 7.50
CA CYS A 12 -9.04 -17.06 6.93
C CYS A 12 -9.01 -18.14 5.83
N LYS A 13 -10.09 -18.93 5.75
CA LYS A 13 -10.23 -20.12 4.89
C LYS A 13 -9.23 -21.26 5.20
N GLY A 14 -8.58 -21.25 6.37
CA GLY A 14 -7.78 -22.37 6.87
C GLY A 14 -6.35 -22.46 6.33
N ARG A 15 -5.89 -21.47 5.55
CA ARG A 15 -4.48 -21.37 5.17
C ARG A 15 -3.63 -21.12 6.42
N THR A 16 -2.57 -21.90 6.63
CA THR A 16 -1.60 -21.65 7.69
C THR A 16 -0.38 -20.89 7.20
N VAL A 17 0.28 -20.16 8.10
CA VAL A 17 1.62 -19.58 7.93
C VAL A 17 2.43 -19.78 9.22
N PHE A 18 3.76 -19.83 9.11
CA PHE A 18 4.67 -20.12 10.22
C PHE A 18 5.64 -18.95 10.40
N ILE A 19 5.77 -18.40 11.62
CA ILE A 19 6.64 -17.25 11.87
C ILE A 19 8.10 -17.72 12.01
N GLU A 20 8.94 -17.40 11.04
CA GLU A 20 10.31 -17.92 10.95
C GLU A 20 11.33 -17.14 11.79
N LYS A 21 11.12 -15.82 11.94
CA LYS A 21 12.12 -14.90 12.51
C LYS A 21 11.48 -13.67 13.12
N ASP A 22 12.19 -13.08 14.08
CA ASP A 22 11.86 -11.80 14.69
C ASP A 22 13.02 -10.84 14.44
N LEU A 23 12.74 -9.82 13.63
CA LEU A 23 13.69 -8.79 13.24
C LEU A 23 13.77 -7.65 14.28
N THR A 24 12.79 -7.52 15.17
CA THR A 24 12.78 -6.48 16.22
C THR A 24 13.83 -6.75 17.30
N ALA A 25 14.08 -8.03 17.58
CA ALA A 25 15.13 -8.50 18.49
C ALA A 25 16.52 -8.60 17.82
N SER A 26 16.65 -8.25 16.54
CA SER A 26 17.86 -8.49 15.74
C SER A 26 18.65 -7.22 15.43
N GLY A 27 19.98 -7.30 15.53
CA GLY A 27 20.90 -6.26 15.07
C GLY A 27 20.84 -4.94 15.85
N LYS A 28 21.26 -3.85 15.19
CA LYS A 28 21.15 -2.49 15.73
C LYS A 28 19.76 -1.95 15.38
N LYS A 29 19.03 -1.47 16.39
CA LYS A 29 17.76 -0.75 16.20
C LYS A 29 17.95 0.44 15.25
N PHE A 30 17.00 0.66 14.33
CA PHE A 30 17.01 1.83 13.46
C PHE A 30 16.53 3.08 14.19
N ASP A 31 17.03 4.24 13.75
CA ASP A 31 16.71 5.54 14.33
C ASP A 31 15.32 6.01 13.87
N THR A 32 14.51 6.55 14.78
CA THR A 32 13.16 7.04 14.48
C THR A 32 13.00 8.57 14.55
N SER A 33 14.09 9.34 14.71
CA SER A 33 14.01 10.82 14.81
C SER A 33 13.37 11.51 13.61
N ASP A 34 13.62 10.99 12.40
CA ASP A 34 13.24 11.59 11.12
C ASP A 34 12.27 10.67 10.34
N VAL A 35 11.43 9.94 11.07
CA VAL A 35 10.47 8.95 10.54
C VAL A 35 9.03 9.43 10.75
N ASP A 36 8.24 9.49 9.67
CA ASP A 36 6.86 10.01 9.69
C ASP A 36 5.89 9.12 10.47
N LEU A 37 6.13 7.79 10.40
CA LEU A 37 5.31 6.75 11.00
C LEU A 37 6.14 5.47 11.20
N VAL A 38 6.03 4.84 12.37
CA VAL A 38 6.49 3.46 12.61
C VAL A 38 5.28 2.55 12.86
N ILE A 39 5.18 1.46 12.12
CA ILE A 39 4.26 0.35 12.44
C ILE A 39 5.03 -0.62 13.33
N ARG A 40 4.56 -0.84 14.56
CA ARG A 40 5.22 -1.67 15.58
C ARG A 40 4.70 -3.10 15.61
N ASN A 41 5.54 -4.06 15.99
CA ASN A 41 5.13 -5.43 16.32
C ASN A 41 4.39 -6.19 15.18
N ALA A 42 4.62 -5.85 13.91
CA ALA A 42 3.88 -6.41 12.80
C ALA A 42 4.36 -7.83 12.45
N VAL A 43 3.44 -8.79 12.36
CA VAL A 43 3.73 -10.09 11.71
C VAL A 43 3.56 -9.91 10.21
N VAL A 44 4.64 -9.61 9.51
CA VAL A 44 4.69 -9.45 8.06
C VAL A 44 4.58 -10.81 7.38
N ILE A 45 3.65 -10.93 6.44
CA ILE A 45 3.56 -12.06 5.51
C ILE A 45 4.07 -11.58 4.15
N GLY A 46 5.36 -11.82 3.88
CA GLY A 46 6.00 -11.54 2.60
C GLY A 46 5.76 -12.67 1.57
N ALA A 47 6.39 -12.55 0.40
CA ALA A 47 6.35 -13.59 -0.63
C ALA A 47 7.08 -14.87 -0.17
N ASP A 48 8.34 -14.72 0.29
CA ASP A 48 9.24 -15.85 0.57
C ASP A 48 9.41 -16.16 2.07
N SER A 49 8.97 -15.27 2.97
CA SER A 49 9.05 -15.52 4.42
C SER A 49 8.04 -14.74 5.25
N VAL A 50 7.77 -15.26 6.45
CA VAL A 50 6.87 -14.67 7.45
C VAL A 50 7.64 -14.32 8.71
N TYR A 51 7.54 -13.07 9.16
CA TYR A 51 8.43 -12.54 10.20
C TYR A 51 7.81 -11.43 11.04
N ILE A 52 8.35 -11.23 12.24
CA ILE A 52 8.02 -10.10 13.11
C ILE A 52 8.98 -8.93 12.79
N ALA A 53 8.45 -7.72 12.63
CA ALA A 53 9.25 -6.50 12.45
C ALA A 53 8.51 -5.22 12.88
N ASP A 54 9.28 -4.19 13.20
CA ASP A 54 8.87 -2.80 13.12
C ASP A 54 9.19 -2.28 11.70
N ILE A 55 8.28 -1.48 11.13
CA ILE A 55 8.37 -0.91 9.78
C ILE A 55 8.41 0.61 9.88
N ALA A 56 9.52 1.24 9.48
CA ALA A 56 9.63 2.68 9.36
C ALA A 56 9.10 3.16 8.01
N ILE A 57 8.43 4.31 8.03
CA ILE A 57 7.89 4.96 6.85
C ILE A 57 8.33 6.43 6.84
N THR A 58 8.93 6.86 5.73
CA THR A 58 9.37 8.24 5.47
C THR A 58 9.01 8.61 4.04
N ASP A 59 8.44 9.80 3.82
CA ASP A 59 8.03 10.29 2.49
C ASP A 59 7.13 9.30 1.70
N GLY A 60 6.27 8.59 2.42
CA GLY A 60 5.34 7.60 1.85
C GLY A 60 5.98 6.26 1.43
N ARG A 61 7.27 6.04 1.71
CA ARG A 61 8.02 4.80 1.41
C ARG A 61 8.49 4.09 2.68
N ILE A 62 8.68 2.79 2.59
CA ILE A 62 9.32 2.00 3.65
C ILE A 62 10.81 2.40 3.70
N SER A 63 11.23 3.02 4.79
CA SER A 63 12.62 3.50 5.00
C SER A 63 13.48 2.49 5.77
N ALA A 64 12.89 1.68 6.65
CA ALA A 64 13.58 0.60 7.36
C ALA A 64 12.63 -0.54 7.77
N ILE A 65 13.19 -1.73 7.94
CA ILE A 65 12.53 -2.94 8.47
C ILE A 65 13.48 -3.56 9.49
N GLY A 66 13.04 -3.81 10.72
CA GLY A 66 13.89 -4.28 11.81
C GLY A 66 13.27 -4.04 13.18
N GLY A 67 14.07 -3.64 14.18
CA GLY A 67 13.57 -3.06 15.42
C GLY A 67 13.75 -1.55 15.43
N ALA A 68 12.74 -0.79 15.84
CA ALA A 68 12.85 0.66 16.02
C ALA A 68 13.39 1.01 17.41
N ASP A 69 14.17 2.09 17.50
CA ASP A 69 14.43 2.77 18.77
C ASP A 69 13.17 3.42 19.36
N ASP A 70 13.28 3.89 20.60
CA ASP A 70 12.13 4.30 21.40
C ASP A 70 11.97 5.84 21.41
N LYS A 71 12.44 6.52 20.35
CA LYS A 71 12.30 7.97 20.17
C LYS A 71 10.88 8.35 19.73
N VAL A 72 10.60 9.66 19.79
CA VAL A 72 9.27 10.23 19.56
C VAL A 72 8.99 10.39 18.06
N CYS A 73 8.27 9.42 17.52
CA CYS A 73 7.64 9.45 16.20
C CYS A 73 6.15 9.09 16.32
N ARG A 74 5.35 9.27 15.26
CA ARG A 74 3.98 8.71 15.21
C ARG A 74 4.09 7.18 15.12
N GLN A 75 3.26 6.45 15.86
CA GLN A 75 3.29 4.99 15.86
C GLN A 75 1.90 4.39 15.65
N ILE A 76 1.85 3.23 14.99
CA ILE A 76 0.69 2.33 14.92
C ILE A 76 1.12 0.99 15.50
N ASP A 77 0.44 0.52 16.54
CA ASP A 77 0.65 -0.84 17.06
C ASP A 77 -0.08 -1.85 16.18
N ALA A 78 0.65 -2.85 15.70
CA ALA A 78 0.13 -4.00 14.95
C ALA A 78 0.10 -5.28 15.79
N GLU A 79 0.30 -5.21 17.13
CA GLU A 79 0.27 -6.39 17.98
C GLU A 79 -1.01 -7.22 17.77
N GLY A 80 -0.82 -8.48 17.41
CA GLY A 80 -1.92 -9.42 17.19
C GLY A 80 -2.62 -9.30 15.83
N LEU A 81 -2.07 -8.49 14.93
CA LEU A 81 -2.43 -8.41 13.51
C LEU A 81 -1.31 -9.04 12.65
N VAL A 82 -1.67 -9.41 11.42
CA VAL A 82 -0.72 -9.73 10.35
C VAL A 82 -0.71 -8.62 9.32
N LEU A 83 0.42 -8.36 8.68
CA LEU A 83 0.64 -7.28 7.72
C LEU A 83 1.01 -7.83 6.34
N THR A 84 0.45 -7.25 5.28
CA THR A 84 0.84 -7.52 3.89
C THR A 84 1.07 -6.24 3.12
N ALA A 85 1.85 -6.31 2.04
CA ALA A 85 1.81 -5.29 0.99
C ALA A 85 0.44 -5.27 0.29
N GLY A 86 0.11 -4.13 -0.30
CA GLY A 86 -1.00 -4.01 -1.25
C GLY A 86 -0.72 -4.76 -2.54
N ARG A 87 -1.71 -5.55 -2.99
CA ARG A 87 -1.59 -6.33 -4.22
C ARG A 87 -1.76 -5.43 -5.45
N VAL A 88 -1.09 -5.82 -6.53
CA VAL A 88 -1.30 -5.30 -7.89
C VAL A 88 -2.39 -6.13 -8.58
N ARG A 89 -3.26 -5.51 -9.36
CA ARG A 89 -4.29 -6.19 -10.16
C ARG A 89 -4.46 -5.55 -11.52
N THR A 90 -4.43 -6.36 -12.58
CA THR A 90 -4.85 -5.90 -13.92
C THR A 90 -6.37 -5.80 -14.00
N VAL A 91 -6.83 -4.64 -14.47
CA VAL A 91 -8.18 -4.38 -14.95
C VAL A 91 -8.21 -4.66 -16.44
N ASN A 92 -9.22 -5.40 -16.89
CA ASN A 92 -9.44 -5.68 -18.30
C ASN A 92 -10.64 -4.86 -18.77
N GLY A 93 -10.43 -3.95 -19.72
CA GLY A 93 -11.43 -2.94 -20.10
C GLY A 93 -11.56 -1.81 -19.07
N GLY A 94 -12.78 -1.39 -18.77
CA GLY A 94 -13.08 -0.23 -17.92
C GLY A 94 -13.26 -0.51 -16.43
N LEU A 95 -13.35 0.55 -15.64
CA LEU A 95 -13.63 0.52 -14.21
C LEU A 95 -15.13 0.56 -13.91
N ASP A 96 -15.53 -0.11 -12.83
CA ASP A 96 -16.84 0.03 -12.21
C ASP A 96 -16.67 0.78 -10.87
N PRO A 97 -17.43 1.86 -10.59
CA PRO A 97 -17.30 2.63 -9.35
C PRO A 97 -17.56 1.79 -8.08
N TYR A 98 -18.40 0.75 -8.16
CA TYR A 98 -18.63 -0.14 -7.02
C TYR A 98 -17.44 -1.09 -6.78
N MET A 99 -16.66 -1.39 -7.82
CA MET A 99 -15.53 -2.32 -7.73
C MET A 99 -14.32 -1.74 -6.99
N LEU A 100 -14.04 -0.44 -7.12
CA LEU A 100 -12.81 0.17 -6.60
C LEU A 100 -12.67 0.05 -5.08
N GLU A 101 -13.77 0.28 -4.35
CA GLU A 101 -13.81 0.14 -2.90
C GLU A 101 -13.70 -1.33 -2.48
N GLU A 102 -14.36 -2.26 -3.18
CA GLU A 102 -14.23 -3.70 -2.91
C GLU A 102 -12.80 -4.21 -3.13
N LEU A 103 -12.13 -3.75 -4.19
CA LEU A 103 -10.73 -4.08 -4.46
C LEU A 103 -9.83 -3.58 -3.33
N LEU A 104 -9.98 -2.31 -2.92
CA LEU A 104 -9.23 -1.72 -1.81
C LEU A 104 -9.44 -2.53 -0.51
N PHE A 105 -10.69 -2.80 -0.12
CA PHE A 105 -10.99 -3.60 1.07
C PHE A 105 -10.60 -5.09 0.95
N SER A 106 -10.36 -5.60 -0.26
CA SER A 106 -9.77 -6.93 -0.46
C SER A 106 -8.24 -6.96 -0.36
N GLY A 107 -7.56 -5.82 -0.18
CA GLY A 107 -6.10 -5.74 -0.11
C GLY A 107 -5.41 -5.55 -1.45
N VAL A 108 -6.08 -4.96 -2.44
CA VAL A 108 -5.46 -4.42 -3.65
C VAL A 108 -5.13 -2.95 -3.39
N SER A 109 -3.92 -2.49 -3.71
CA SER A 109 -3.59 -1.05 -3.65
C SER A 109 -3.26 -0.44 -5.00
N THR A 110 -2.98 -1.25 -6.02
CA THR A 110 -2.49 -0.77 -7.32
C THR A 110 -3.25 -1.47 -8.44
N LEU A 111 -3.76 -0.70 -9.41
CA LEU A 111 -4.39 -1.22 -10.62
C LEU A 111 -3.50 -0.97 -11.84
N THR A 112 -3.28 -2.01 -12.63
CA THR A 112 -2.73 -1.96 -13.99
C THR A 112 -3.88 -2.09 -15.00
N PHE A 113 -3.69 -1.65 -16.24
CA PHE A 113 -4.70 -1.76 -17.30
C PHE A 113 -4.14 -2.54 -18.50
N ASP A 114 -4.97 -3.39 -19.10
CA ASP A 114 -4.64 -4.13 -20.33
C ASP A 114 -4.75 -3.29 -21.61
N SER A 115 -5.36 -2.12 -21.50
CA SER A 115 -5.73 -1.20 -22.57
C SER A 115 -5.79 0.24 -22.06
N GLN A 116 -5.87 1.22 -22.95
CA GLN A 116 -5.96 2.62 -22.56
C GLN A 116 -7.32 2.92 -21.88
N PRO A 117 -7.34 3.43 -20.64
CA PRO A 117 -8.58 3.79 -19.94
C PRO A 117 -9.27 4.98 -20.60
N GLY A 118 -10.60 5.02 -20.54
CA GLY A 118 -11.40 6.12 -21.05
C GLY A 118 -11.58 7.26 -20.03
N ASP A 119 -12.10 8.40 -20.50
CA ASP A 119 -12.31 9.62 -19.70
C ASP A 119 -13.09 9.43 -18.39
N ASN A 120 -13.97 8.43 -18.31
CA ASN A 120 -14.73 8.13 -17.10
C ASN A 120 -13.90 7.31 -16.10
N ASP A 121 -13.16 6.31 -16.57
CA ASP A 121 -12.20 5.56 -15.76
C ASP A 121 -11.20 6.55 -15.14
N ILE A 122 -10.64 7.42 -15.98
CA ILE A 122 -9.73 8.52 -15.65
C ILE A 122 -10.24 9.37 -14.47
N LYS A 123 -11.49 9.82 -14.50
CA LYS A 123 -12.08 10.61 -13.39
C LYS A 123 -12.14 9.80 -12.10
N MET A 124 -12.61 8.56 -12.18
CA MET A 124 -12.67 7.66 -11.03
C MET A 124 -11.27 7.41 -10.44
N MET A 125 -10.23 7.27 -11.27
CA MET A 125 -8.86 7.13 -10.75
C MET A 125 -8.40 8.31 -9.89
N LEU A 126 -8.90 9.52 -10.16
CA LEU A 126 -8.56 10.71 -9.37
C LEU A 126 -9.32 10.83 -8.06
N GLU A 127 -10.47 10.16 -7.96
CA GLU A 127 -11.40 10.21 -6.83
C GLU A 127 -11.26 9.02 -5.87
N HIS A 128 -10.38 8.06 -6.16
CA HIS A 128 -10.16 6.89 -5.32
C HIS A 128 -8.69 6.72 -4.88
N PRO A 129 -8.43 6.29 -3.64
CA PRO A 129 -7.08 6.23 -3.07
C PRO A 129 -6.35 4.92 -3.43
N LEU A 130 -6.43 4.48 -4.69
CA LEU A 130 -5.62 3.39 -5.24
C LEU A 130 -4.48 3.99 -6.08
N ASN A 131 -3.38 3.28 -6.25
CA ASN A 131 -2.40 3.64 -7.28
C ASN A 131 -2.90 3.12 -8.64
N TYR A 132 -2.52 3.81 -9.71
CA TYR A 132 -2.92 3.47 -11.07
C TYR A 132 -1.69 3.45 -11.97
N CYS A 133 -1.54 2.39 -12.77
CA CYS A 133 -0.43 2.20 -13.67
C CYS A 133 -0.96 2.04 -15.09
N VAL A 134 -0.69 3.04 -15.93
CA VAL A 134 -1.22 3.13 -17.29
C VAL A 134 -0.07 3.31 -18.28
N PHE A 135 -0.07 2.54 -19.35
CA PHE A 135 0.99 2.52 -20.35
C PHE A 135 0.49 3.05 -21.70
N PHE A 136 1.20 4.01 -22.29
CA PHE A 136 0.74 4.77 -23.47
C PHE A 136 1.51 4.46 -24.76
N ASP A 137 2.48 3.54 -24.74
CA ASP A 137 3.22 3.13 -25.95
C ASP A 137 2.47 2.07 -26.79
N GLY A 138 1.28 1.64 -26.34
CA GLY A 138 0.48 0.59 -26.96
C GLY A 138 0.90 -0.84 -26.63
N LYS A 139 1.78 -1.04 -25.64
CA LYS A 139 2.25 -2.36 -25.19
C LYS A 139 1.97 -2.56 -23.70
N GLN A 140 1.65 -3.80 -23.34
CA GLN A 140 1.73 -4.22 -21.96
C GLN A 140 3.21 -4.42 -21.60
N HIS A 141 3.74 -3.59 -20.72
CA HIS A 141 5.10 -3.76 -20.20
C HIS A 141 5.15 -4.82 -19.09
N ASP A 142 6.37 -5.29 -18.81
CA ASP A 142 6.61 -6.19 -17.69
C ASP A 142 6.26 -5.50 -16.36
N THR A 143 5.54 -6.21 -15.50
CA THR A 143 5.19 -5.76 -14.16
C THR A 143 6.41 -5.62 -13.25
N ASP A 144 7.57 -6.17 -13.61
CA ASP A 144 8.80 -6.09 -12.82
C ASP A 144 9.31 -4.66 -12.60
N VAL A 145 9.02 -3.70 -13.50
CA VAL A 145 9.33 -2.27 -13.32
C VAL A 145 8.34 -1.56 -12.37
N LEU A 146 7.13 -2.11 -12.20
CA LEU A 146 6.13 -1.66 -11.24
C LEU A 146 6.34 -2.31 -9.84
N LEU A 147 6.89 -3.52 -9.81
CA LEU A 147 7.76 -3.94 -8.70
C LEU A 147 9.00 -3.01 -8.66
N HIS A 148 9.90 -3.15 -7.69
CA HIS A 148 10.76 -2.05 -7.22
C HIS A 148 10.01 -0.84 -6.62
N HIS A 149 8.76 -0.55 -7.01
CA HIS A 149 7.93 0.50 -6.41
C HIS A 149 6.82 -0.02 -5.48
N VAL A 150 6.02 -1.02 -5.89
CA VAL A 150 4.88 -1.54 -5.10
C VAL A 150 4.94 -3.07 -4.94
N GLY A 151 3.88 -3.66 -4.39
CA GLY A 151 3.63 -5.12 -4.38
C GLY A 151 4.36 -5.94 -3.31
N ASP A 152 5.27 -5.33 -2.53
CA ASP A 152 6.10 -6.03 -1.55
C ASP A 152 6.44 -5.17 -0.33
N VAL A 153 6.74 -5.82 0.81
CA VAL A 153 7.13 -5.18 2.08
C VAL A 153 8.67 -5.15 2.15
N ALA A 154 9.25 -4.25 1.35
CA ALA A 154 10.71 -4.07 1.25
C ALA A 154 11.10 -2.58 1.29
N VAL A 155 12.32 -2.29 1.76
CA VAL A 155 12.86 -0.93 1.82
C VAL A 155 12.87 -0.29 0.42
N GLY A 156 12.47 0.98 0.33
CA GLY A 156 12.32 1.73 -0.91
C GLY A 156 10.94 1.58 -1.59
N ARG A 157 10.17 0.52 -1.27
CA ARG A 157 8.80 0.36 -1.77
C ARG A 157 7.88 1.44 -1.15
N ILE A 158 6.83 1.78 -1.88
CA ILE A 158 5.74 2.62 -1.37
C ILE A 158 5.06 1.89 -0.21
N ALA A 159 4.80 2.61 0.88
CA ALA A 159 4.15 2.09 2.08
C ALA A 159 2.63 1.96 1.88
N ASP A 160 2.26 1.01 1.00
CA ASP A 160 0.90 0.53 0.79
C ASP A 160 0.72 -0.79 1.54
N LEU A 161 0.21 -0.72 2.77
CA LEU A 161 0.26 -1.81 3.73
C LEU A 161 -1.12 -2.06 4.33
N PHE A 162 -1.50 -3.33 4.43
CA PHE A 162 -2.78 -3.75 4.99
C PHE A 162 -2.53 -4.55 6.26
N LEU A 163 -3.22 -4.19 7.34
CA LEU A 163 -3.17 -4.92 8.60
C LEU A 163 -4.48 -5.68 8.79
N TRP A 164 -4.37 -6.96 9.13
CA TRP A 164 -5.48 -7.91 9.18
C TRP A 164 -5.51 -8.63 10.52
N LYS A 165 -6.71 -8.99 10.97
CA LYS A 165 -6.86 -10.14 11.86
C LYS A 165 -6.73 -11.43 11.05
N CYS A 166 -6.14 -12.47 11.63
CA CYS A 166 -5.97 -13.77 10.97
C CYS A 166 -7.31 -14.29 10.41
N GLU A 167 -8.39 -14.19 11.18
CA GLU A 167 -9.72 -14.68 10.81
C GLU A 167 -10.37 -13.88 9.65
N ARG A 168 -9.86 -12.68 9.34
CA ARG A 168 -10.36 -11.77 8.28
C ARG A 168 -9.36 -11.49 7.16
N PHE A 169 -8.24 -12.20 7.14
CA PHE A 169 -7.16 -12.07 6.16
C PHE A 169 -7.68 -12.13 4.70
N ASN A 170 -7.31 -11.13 3.89
CA ASN A 170 -7.77 -10.93 2.50
C ASN A 170 -9.31 -10.87 2.31
N ILE A 171 -10.08 -10.57 3.37
CA ILE A 171 -11.53 -10.35 3.31
C ILE A 171 -11.91 -8.97 3.85
N ALA A 172 -11.37 -8.58 5.01
CA ALA A 172 -11.63 -7.28 5.61
C ALA A 172 -10.44 -6.84 6.49
N PRO A 173 -9.71 -5.76 6.13
CA PRO A 173 -8.60 -5.25 6.92
C PRO A 173 -9.10 -4.63 8.22
N GLU A 174 -8.24 -4.62 9.24
CA GLU A 174 -8.41 -3.78 10.43
C GLU A 174 -7.87 -2.37 10.17
N LYS A 175 -6.77 -2.22 9.42
CA LYS A 175 -6.21 -0.90 9.04
C LYS A 175 -5.69 -0.93 7.60
N ILE A 176 -5.79 0.20 6.90
CA ILE A 176 -5.24 0.39 5.55
C ILE A 176 -4.29 1.59 5.57
N ILE A 177 -3.05 1.36 5.17
CA ILE A 177 -2.03 2.37 4.96
C ILE A 177 -1.86 2.54 3.45
N LYS A 178 -1.96 3.77 2.94
CA LYS A 178 -1.69 4.13 1.54
C LYS A 178 -0.71 5.29 1.50
N TYR A 179 0.37 5.15 0.72
CA TYR A 179 1.45 6.13 0.63
C TYR A 179 1.92 6.60 2.03
N GLY A 180 2.05 5.65 2.96
CA GLY A 180 2.47 5.91 4.34
C GLY A 180 1.43 6.51 5.28
N ARG A 181 0.20 6.74 4.83
CA ARG A 181 -0.88 7.35 5.63
C ARG A 181 -1.95 6.33 5.99
N CYS A 182 -2.37 6.30 7.24
CA CYS A 182 -3.53 5.51 7.65
C CYS A 182 -4.81 6.16 7.09
N ILE A 183 -5.42 5.52 6.10
CA ILE A 183 -6.68 5.98 5.47
C ILE A 183 -7.90 5.25 6.01
N TYR A 184 -7.71 4.14 6.74
CA TYR A 184 -8.79 3.38 7.35
C TYR A 184 -8.33 2.75 8.68
N ASP A 185 -9.16 2.84 9.71
CA ASP A 185 -8.97 2.13 10.97
C ASP A 185 -10.30 1.62 11.54
N ARG A 186 -10.48 0.30 11.52
CA ARG A 186 -11.66 -0.42 12.02
C ARG A 186 -11.93 -0.20 13.51
N SER A 187 -10.91 0.17 14.28
CA SER A 187 -11.09 0.49 15.71
C SER A 187 -11.68 1.87 15.96
N LEU A 188 -11.61 2.77 14.97
CA LEU A 188 -12.28 4.07 14.99
C LEU A 188 -13.67 3.99 14.35
N THR A 189 -13.82 3.21 13.27
CA THR A 189 -15.12 3.04 12.59
C THR A 189 -15.15 1.81 11.67
N ASP A 190 -16.30 1.15 11.58
CA ASP A 190 -16.55 0.12 10.58
C ASP A 190 -17.03 0.68 9.22
N ARG A 191 -17.43 1.96 9.18
CA ARG A 191 -17.85 2.67 7.97
C ARG A 191 -16.72 2.83 6.96
N LYS A 192 -16.95 2.33 5.75
CA LYS A 192 -15.98 2.39 4.65
C LYS A 192 -15.84 3.79 4.05
N ASP A 193 -16.90 4.59 4.05
CA ASP A 193 -16.92 5.93 3.46
C ASP A 193 -16.05 6.95 4.22
N VAL A 194 -15.66 6.64 5.47
CA VAL A 194 -14.67 7.42 6.23
C VAL A 194 -13.27 7.37 5.58
N ILE A 195 -12.99 6.43 4.68
CA ILE A 195 -11.78 6.46 3.85
C ILE A 195 -11.66 7.76 3.05
N TYR A 196 -12.76 8.24 2.46
CA TYR A 196 -12.76 9.49 1.71
C TYR A 196 -12.54 10.68 2.67
N ALA A 197 -13.07 10.65 3.89
CA ALA A 197 -12.80 11.69 4.88
C ALA A 197 -11.33 11.74 5.37
N LEU A 198 -10.64 10.60 5.42
CA LEU A 198 -9.24 10.49 5.90
C LEU A 198 -8.19 10.63 4.79
N SER A 199 -8.55 10.32 3.54
CA SER A 199 -7.67 10.46 2.37
C SER A 199 -7.66 11.89 1.80
N TYR A 200 -8.61 12.72 2.21
CA TYR A 200 -8.84 14.07 1.69
C TYR A 200 -8.57 15.14 2.76
N ASP A 201 -8.33 16.37 2.32
CA ASP A 201 -8.11 17.52 3.19
C ASP A 201 -9.42 18.22 3.53
N THR A 202 -9.35 19.30 4.30
CA THR A 202 -10.52 20.09 4.71
C THR A 202 -11.25 20.76 3.54
N SER A 203 -10.67 20.77 2.34
CA SER A 203 -11.28 21.30 1.11
C SER A 203 -11.93 20.22 0.23
N HIS A 204 -12.01 18.98 0.71
CA HIS A 204 -12.45 17.81 -0.07
C HIS A 204 -11.60 17.60 -1.33
N ARG A 205 -10.29 17.86 -1.24
CA ARG A 205 -9.29 17.44 -2.24
C ARG A 205 -8.43 16.31 -1.66
N PRO A 206 -7.91 15.36 -2.46
CA PRO A 206 -6.97 14.35 -1.95
C PRO A 206 -5.78 15.04 -1.29
N ALA A 207 -5.53 14.75 -0.01
CA ALA A 207 -4.66 15.57 0.84
C ALA A 207 -3.15 15.38 0.53
N ARG A 208 -2.64 15.87 -0.59
CA ARG A 208 -1.41 15.36 -1.26
C ARG A 208 -1.54 13.86 -1.48
N SER A 209 -2.04 13.49 -2.65
CA SER A 209 -2.79 12.24 -2.83
C SER A 209 -2.11 10.99 -2.25
N ALA A 210 -2.92 10.19 -1.55
CA ALA A 210 -2.53 8.83 -1.14
C ALA A 210 -2.48 7.85 -2.32
N SER A 211 -2.83 8.29 -3.54
CA SER A 211 -2.63 7.60 -4.81
C SER A 211 -1.38 8.06 -5.55
N VAL A 212 -0.69 7.09 -6.15
CA VAL A 212 0.43 7.29 -7.07
C VAL A 212 0.03 6.85 -8.48
N PHE A 213 0.39 7.65 -9.48
CA PHE A 213 0.14 7.36 -10.88
C PHE A 213 1.45 6.99 -11.55
N PHE A 214 1.52 5.76 -12.06
CA PHE A 214 2.65 5.25 -12.83
C PHE A 214 2.35 5.40 -14.32
N THR A 215 3.28 5.97 -15.08
CA THR A 215 3.15 6.13 -16.54
C THR A 215 4.50 5.94 -17.25
N SER A 216 4.44 5.62 -18.54
CA SER A 216 5.60 5.61 -19.44
C SER A 216 6.15 7.03 -19.66
N HIS A 217 7.48 7.19 -19.72
CA HIS A 217 8.22 8.46 -19.89
C HIS A 217 7.54 9.53 -20.75
N ASN A 218 7.07 9.14 -21.94
CA ASN A 218 6.57 10.05 -22.97
C ASN A 218 5.30 10.84 -22.58
N ASP A 219 4.58 10.42 -21.53
CA ASP A 219 3.27 10.99 -21.18
C ASP A 219 3.28 11.85 -19.88
N LEU A 220 4.38 11.85 -19.11
CA LEU A 220 4.53 12.72 -17.93
C LEU A 220 4.36 14.21 -18.23
N ASN A 221 4.78 14.65 -19.42
CA ASN A 221 4.58 16.01 -19.92
C ASN A 221 3.50 16.08 -21.01
N GLY A 222 2.84 14.95 -21.28
CA GLY A 222 1.93 14.73 -22.40
C GLY A 222 0.46 14.90 -22.03
N TYR A 223 -0.35 13.90 -22.40
CA TYR A 223 -1.78 13.91 -22.14
C TYR A 223 -2.04 13.89 -20.63
N PHE A 224 -1.31 13.06 -19.86
CA PHE A 224 -1.49 13.05 -18.40
C PHE A 224 -0.93 14.33 -17.74
N GLY A 225 0.30 14.74 -18.03
CA GLY A 225 0.86 15.97 -17.43
C GLY A 225 0.01 17.24 -17.67
N GLY A 226 -0.61 17.36 -18.86
CA GLY A 226 -1.42 18.51 -19.24
C GLY A 226 -2.87 18.48 -18.74
N LEU A 227 -3.55 17.33 -18.85
CA LEU A 227 -4.94 17.16 -18.43
C LEU A 227 -5.05 17.13 -16.90
N TYR A 228 -4.05 16.54 -16.23
CA TYR A 228 -4.03 16.32 -14.80
C TYR A 228 -3.11 17.31 -14.10
N LYS A 229 -3.57 18.57 -14.00
CA LYS A 229 -3.03 19.59 -13.07
C LYS A 229 -3.34 19.23 -11.61
N THR A 230 -2.99 18.02 -11.21
CA THR A 230 -3.35 17.36 -9.96
C THR A 230 -2.21 17.45 -8.96
N GLU A 231 -2.53 17.31 -7.68
CA GLU A 231 -1.55 17.21 -6.59
C GLU A 231 -1.11 15.74 -6.36
N HIS A 232 -1.30 14.89 -7.36
CA HIS A 232 -1.06 13.45 -7.30
C HIS A 232 0.40 13.16 -7.66
N THR A 233 1.01 12.19 -6.97
CA THR A 233 2.41 11.84 -7.26
C THR A 233 2.46 11.03 -8.55
N MET A 234 3.06 11.60 -9.60
CA MET A 234 3.38 10.90 -10.84
C MET A 234 4.76 10.24 -10.70
N ILE A 235 4.86 8.96 -11.08
CA ILE A 235 6.14 8.22 -11.17
C ILE A 235 6.31 7.71 -12.59
N GLU A 236 7.50 7.93 -13.13
CA GLU A 236 7.92 7.36 -14.39
C GLU A 236 8.30 5.88 -14.24
N LEU A 237 7.86 5.05 -15.17
CA LEU A 237 8.41 3.72 -15.37
C LEU A 237 9.36 3.76 -16.58
N ASP A 238 10.64 3.44 -16.34
CA ASP A 238 11.64 3.25 -17.39
C ASP A 238 11.42 1.90 -18.07
N THR A 239 10.71 1.93 -19.20
CA THR A 239 10.26 0.75 -19.93
C THR A 239 11.22 0.31 -21.06
N ASN A 240 12.43 0.88 -21.11
CA ASN A 240 13.44 0.61 -22.14
C ASN A 240 14.51 -0.42 -21.72
N LYS A 241 14.24 -1.21 -20.67
CA LYS A 241 15.14 -2.24 -20.11
C LYS A 241 14.59 -3.65 -20.32
#